data_AF-A0A939ZUN5-F1
#
_entry.id   AF-A0A939ZUN5-F1
#
_cell.length_a   1.000
_cell.length_b   1.000
_cell.length_c   1.000
_cell.angle_alpha   90.00
_cell.angle_beta   90.00
_cell.angle_gamma   90.00
#
_symmetry.space_group_name_H-M   'P 1'
#
loop_
_entity.id
_entity.type
_entity.pdbx_description
1 polymer ?
#
loop_
_entity_poly.entity_id
_entity_poly.type
_entity_poly.pdbx_seq_one_letter_code
_entity_poly.pdbx_strand_id
1 'polypeptide(L)'
;MNKKELQKNYRAEYYFDEKGEEKVKYVYVGGTYELSAPKNILLFKVLYCVFVGLCIPAYILPLCFECGAFRQIYFTMPYVFQVFPILYLIWAAYRAVRVSAPYKERAKNTIFVYSKVACIVGEVLSVAALVSCAVYIVKEGPKGMDYLAIAFTVACAVLFFAVYINLSRAKLNRIDTEKPEQNPEQNPDAIE
;
A
#
# COMPACT_ATOMS: atom_id res chain seq x y z
N MET A 1 15.82 7.81 -6.36
CA MET A 1 14.72 8.24 -7.23
C MET A 1 15.25 8.17 -8.65
N ASN A 2 14.58 7.49 -9.58
CA ASN A 2 15.14 7.23 -10.91
C ASN A 2 15.16 8.53 -11.74
N LYS A 3 16.25 8.83 -12.47
CA LYS A 3 16.40 10.09 -13.24
C LYS A 3 15.24 10.32 -14.23
N LYS A 4 14.71 9.24 -14.81
CA LYS A 4 13.57 9.28 -15.74
C LYS A 4 12.25 9.71 -15.08
N GLU A 5 11.99 9.31 -13.85
CA GLU A 5 10.77 9.74 -13.12
C GLU A 5 10.85 11.21 -12.68
N LEU A 6 12.06 11.68 -12.36
CA LEU A 6 12.32 13.08 -12.00
C LEU A 6 11.98 14.02 -13.17
N GLN A 7 12.52 13.75 -14.36
CA GLN A 7 12.27 14.60 -15.54
C GLN A 7 10.81 14.57 -16.01
N LYS A 8 10.10 13.45 -15.80
CA LYS A 8 8.71 13.30 -16.24
C LYS A 8 7.73 14.09 -15.35
N ASN A 9 7.99 14.13 -14.05
CA ASN A 9 7.04 14.63 -13.06
C ASN A 9 7.48 15.94 -12.38
N TYR A 10 8.67 16.45 -12.68
CA TYR A 10 9.19 17.69 -12.11
C TYR A 10 9.76 18.61 -13.19
N ARG A 11 9.42 19.90 -13.10
CA ARG A 11 10.02 20.98 -13.88
C ARG A 11 10.98 21.76 -13.00
N ALA A 12 12.16 22.07 -13.52
CA ALA A 12 13.06 23.01 -12.88
C ALA A 12 12.55 24.43 -13.19
N GLU A 13 12.15 25.16 -12.15
CA GLU A 13 11.91 26.60 -12.22
C GLU A 13 13.15 27.31 -11.68
N TYR A 14 13.69 28.19 -12.51
CA TYR A 14 14.83 29.04 -12.17
C TYR A 14 14.29 30.36 -11.66
N TYR A 15 14.74 30.77 -10.49
CA TYR A 15 14.38 32.05 -9.90
C TYR A 15 15.65 32.72 -9.38
N PHE A 16 15.70 34.04 -9.54
CA PHE A 16 16.78 34.84 -9.01
C PHE A 16 16.41 35.27 -7.58
N ASP A 17 17.31 35.01 -6.63
CA ASP A 17 17.18 35.51 -5.26
C ASP A 17 17.34 37.05 -5.25
N GLU A 18 17.01 37.72 -4.13
CA GLU A 18 17.16 39.18 -3.97
C GLU A 18 18.62 39.66 -4.17
N LYS A 19 19.58 38.73 -4.18
CA LYS A 19 21.00 38.95 -4.44
C LYS A 19 21.43 38.69 -5.90
N GLY A 20 20.49 38.37 -6.80
CA GLY A 20 20.77 38.04 -8.20
C GLY A 20 21.38 36.64 -8.42
N GLU A 21 21.41 35.79 -7.39
CA GLU A 21 21.86 34.40 -7.52
C GLU A 21 20.76 33.52 -8.10
N GLU A 22 21.09 32.77 -9.16
CA GLU A 22 20.18 31.81 -9.77
C GLU A 22 20.00 30.58 -8.87
N LYS A 23 18.75 30.31 -8.46
CA LYS A 23 18.37 29.13 -7.69
C LYS A 23 17.37 28.29 -8.47
N VAL A 24 17.51 26.96 -8.35
CA VAL A 24 16.66 25.98 -9.03
C VAL A 24 15.68 25.36 -8.04
N LYS A 25 14.38 25.48 -8.31
CA LYS A 25 13.32 24.81 -7.55
C LYS A 25 12.61 23.81 -8.43
N TYR A 26 12.60 22.56 -8.01
CA TYR A 26 11.92 21.48 -8.73
C TYR A 26 10.44 21.46 -8.33
N VAL A 27 9.58 21.95 -9.21
CA VAL A 27 8.12 21.98 -9.03
C VAL A 27 7.53 20.71 -9.64
N TYR A 28 6.65 20.04 -8.89
CA TYR A 28 6.00 18.81 -9.34
C TYR A 28 4.87 19.15 -10.31
N VAL A 29 4.96 18.66 -11.55
CA VAL A 29 3.97 18.88 -12.63
C VAL A 29 3.16 17.59 -12.92
N GLY A 30 3.44 16.51 -12.19
CA GLY A 30 2.68 15.27 -12.31
C GLY A 30 1.26 15.38 -11.76
N GLY A 31 0.41 14.40 -12.08
CA GLY A 31 -0.95 14.35 -11.55
C GLY A 31 -0.95 14.31 -10.02
N THR A 32 -1.82 15.13 -9.41
CA THR A 32 -2.11 15.08 -7.97
C THR A 32 -3.49 14.45 -7.76
N TYR A 33 -3.68 13.77 -6.64
CA TYR A 33 -4.89 12.98 -6.40
C TYR A 33 -5.47 13.29 -5.02
N GLU A 34 -6.78 13.46 -4.94
CA GLU A 34 -7.51 13.63 -3.69
C GLU A 34 -8.62 12.61 -3.55
N LEU A 35 -9.00 12.32 -2.31
CA LEU A 35 -10.17 11.48 -2.04
C LEU A 35 -11.44 12.30 -2.30
N SER A 36 -12.39 11.74 -3.06
CA SER A 36 -13.62 12.45 -3.47
C SER A 36 -14.50 12.91 -2.29
N ALA A 37 -14.32 12.33 -1.10
CA ALA A 37 -15.10 12.64 0.10
C ALA A 37 -14.18 13.05 1.26
N PRO A 38 -13.89 14.36 1.45
CA PRO A 38 -12.95 14.83 2.46
C PRO A 38 -13.38 14.51 3.91
N LYS A 39 -14.70 14.49 4.17
CA LYS A 39 -15.26 14.23 5.52
C LYS A 39 -14.91 12.85 6.10
N ASN A 40 -14.53 11.88 5.28
CA ASN A 40 -14.27 10.50 5.74
C ASN A 40 -12.79 10.06 5.58
N ILE A 41 -11.88 10.98 5.25
CA ILE A 41 -10.46 10.63 5.03
C ILE A 41 -9.81 10.12 6.33
N LEU A 42 -10.10 10.78 7.46
CA LEU A 42 -9.55 10.35 8.75
C LEU A 42 -10.05 8.95 9.12
N LEU A 43 -11.36 8.70 8.98
CA LEU A 43 -11.96 7.40 9.24
C LEU A 43 -11.36 6.31 8.35
N PHE A 44 -11.17 6.59 7.06
CA PHE A 44 -10.49 5.68 6.13
C PHE A 44 -9.07 5.35 6.62
N LYS A 45 -8.26 6.38 6.96
CA LYS A 45 -6.89 6.18 7.44
C LYS A 45 -6.85 5.38 8.74
N VAL A 46 -7.74 5.67 9.68
CA VAL A 46 -7.86 4.94 10.96
C VAL A 46 -8.21 3.49 10.71
N LEU A 47 -9.27 3.21 9.95
CA LEU A 47 -9.68 1.83 9.65
C LEU A 47 -8.60 1.07 8.89
N TYR A 48 -7.91 1.72 7.94
CA TYR A 48 -6.79 1.12 7.22
C TYR A 48 -5.65 0.73 8.18
N CYS A 49 -5.24 1.63 9.08
CA CYS A 49 -4.21 1.35 10.06
C CYS A 49 -4.64 0.29 11.09
N VAL A 50 -5.90 0.29 11.51
CA VAL A 50 -6.46 -0.71 12.43
C VAL A 50 -6.42 -2.09 11.79
N PHE A 51 -6.93 -2.27 10.57
CA PHE A 51 -6.92 -3.57 9.92
C PHE A 51 -5.50 -4.09 9.66
N VAL A 52 -4.59 -3.22 9.18
CA VAL A 52 -3.18 -3.60 8.99
C VAL A 52 -2.51 -3.94 10.33
N GLY A 53 -2.80 -3.18 11.39
CA GLY A 53 -2.32 -3.46 12.74
C GLY A 53 -2.83 -4.80 13.28
N LEU A 54 -4.06 -5.19 12.96
CA LEU A 54 -4.64 -6.49 13.32
C LEU A 54 -4.08 -7.66 12.50
N CYS A 55 -3.58 -7.43 11.28
CA CYS A 55 -2.91 -8.48 10.51
C CYS A 55 -1.67 -9.03 11.23
N ILE A 56 -0.97 -8.20 12.01
CA ILE A 56 0.26 -8.57 12.72
C ILE A 56 -0.01 -9.65 13.79
N PRO A 57 -0.87 -9.43 14.81
CA PRO A 57 -1.18 -10.47 15.78
C PRO A 57 -1.87 -11.66 15.13
N ALA A 58 -2.72 -11.47 14.11
CA ALA A 58 -3.31 -12.60 13.38
C ALA A 58 -2.28 -13.50 12.69
N TYR A 59 -1.14 -12.95 12.29
CA TYR A 59 0.00 -13.69 11.71
C TYR A 59 1.00 -14.20 12.76
N ILE A 60 1.17 -13.52 13.90
CA ILE A 60 2.15 -13.96 14.91
C ILE A 60 1.56 -14.99 15.86
N LEU A 61 0.31 -14.80 16.32
CA LEU A 61 -0.30 -15.66 17.34
C LEU A 61 -0.38 -17.13 16.94
N PRO A 62 -0.70 -17.54 15.70
CA PRO A 62 -0.67 -18.95 15.30
C PRO A 62 0.68 -19.64 15.56
N LEU A 63 1.79 -18.91 15.48
CA LEU A 63 3.14 -19.44 15.69
C LEU A 63 3.40 -19.80 17.15
N CYS A 64 2.60 -19.28 18.09
CA CYS A 64 2.68 -19.60 19.51
C CYS A 64 1.94 -20.90 19.87
N PHE A 65 1.19 -21.48 18.94
CA PHE A 65 0.39 -22.68 19.16
C PHE A 65 1.03 -23.90 18.49
N GLU A 66 1.07 -25.03 19.18
CA GLU A 66 1.58 -26.28 18.62
C GLU A 66 0.54 -26.93 17.71
N CYS A 67 0.55 -26.56 16.43
CA CYS A 67 -0.33 -27.16 15.43
C CYS A 67 0.44 -28.14 14.51
N GLY A 68 -0.06 -29.38 14.40
CA GLY A 68 0.54 -30.42 13.56
C GLY A 68 0.67 -30.02 12.08
N ALA A 69 -0.26 -29.22 11.57
CA ALA A 69 -0.21 -28.68 10.21
C ALA A 69 1.01 -27.77 9.97
N PHE A 70 1.49 -27.06 11.00
CA PHE A 70 2.63 -26.13 10.86
C PHE A 70 3.97 -26.86 10.66
N ARG A 71 4.01 -28.17 10.92
CA ARG A 71 5.17 -29.03 10.64
C ARG A 71 5.27 -29.44 9.17
N GLN A 72 4.23 -29.17 8.39
CA GLN A 72 4.14 -29.57 6.99
C GLN A 72 4.57 -28.45 6.06
N ILE A 73 5.56 -28.70 5.21
CA ILE A 73 6.15 -27.67 4.33
C ILE A 73 5.12 -26.98 3.42
N TYR A 74 4.09 -27.72 3.00
CA TYR A 74 3.02 -27.20 2.14
C TYR A 74 2.09 -26.21 2.87
N PHE A 75 2.03 -26.25 4.20
CA PHE A 75 1.40 -25.22 5.03
C PHE A 75 2.40 -24.10 5.38
N THR A 76 3.61 -24.45 5.82
CA THR A 76 4.59 -23.49 6.32
C THR A 76 5.02 -22.50 5.24
N MET A 77 5.21 -22.95 4.00
CA MET A 77 5.64 -22.08 2.89
C MET A 77 4.65 -20.94 2.61
N PRO A 78 3.38 -21.20 2.26
CA PRO A 78 2.43 -20.12 2.00
C PRO A 78 2.25 -19.23 3.23
N TYR A 79 2.26 -19.80 4.44
CA TYR A 79 2.17 -19.04 5.68
C TYR A 79 3.34 -18.07 5.83
N VAL A 80 4.59 -18.53 5.77
CA VAL A 80 5.78 -17.68 5.92
C VAL A 80 5.83 -16.58 4.86
N PHE A 81 5.43 -16.88 3.62
CA PHE A 81 5.37 -15.86 2.57
C PHE A 81 4.34 -14.76 2.81
N GLN A 82 3.39 -14.91 3.74
CA GLN A 82 2.47 -13.83 4.13
C GLN A 82 3.18 -12.65 4.79
N VAL A 83 4.41 -12.84 5.31
CA VAL A 83 5.18 -11.75 5.90
C VAL A 83 5.41 -10.61 4.90
N PHE A 84 5.60 -10.91 3.62
CA PHE A 84 5.87 -9.92 2.58
C PHE A 84 4.70 -8.95 2.34
N PRO A 85 3.47 -9.41 2.06
CA PRO A 85 2.34 -8.49 1.95
C PRO A 85 2.04 -7.75 3.25
N ILE A 86 2.23 -8.36 4.43
CA ILE A 86 2.04 -7.67 5.72
C ILE A 86 3.04 -6.52 5.87
N LEU A 87 4.34 -6.75 5.66
CA LEU A 87 5.37 -5.71 5.74
C LEU A 87 5.11 -4.59 4.74
N TYR A 88 4.66 -4.93 3.53
CA TYR A 88 4.26 -3.94 2.53
C TYR A 88 3.10 -3.06 3.03
N LEU A 89 2.05 -3.68 3.58
CA LEU A 89 0.88 -2.98 4.10
C LEU A 89 1.24 -2.07 5.28
N ILE A 90 2.13 -2.51 6.18
CA ILE A 90 2.66 -1.67 7.28
C ILE A 90 3.36 -0.43 6.72
N TRP A 91 4.23 -0.59 5.72
CA TRP A 91 4.90 0.53 5.08
C TRP A 91 3.93 1.48 4.38
N ALA A 92 2.92 0.94 3.71
CA ALA A 92 1.87 1.72 3.07
C ALA A 92 0.99 2.45 4.09
N ALA A 93 0.66 1.85 5.23
CA ALA A 93 -0.06 2.46 6.34
C ALA A 93 0.71 3.63 6.95
N TYR A 94 2.00 3.42 7.22
CA TYR A 94 2.90 4.48 7.66
C TYR A 94 2.90 5.67 6.69
N ARG A 95 2.97 5.41 5.37
CA ARG A 95 2.86 6.46 4.35
C ARG A 95 1.49 7.13 4.32
N ALA A 96 0.41 6.38 4.48
CA ALA A 96 -0.94 6.94 4.51
C ALA A 96 -1.13 7.93 5.67
N VAL A 97 -0.48 7.70 6.81
CA VAL A 97 -0.47 8.63 7.95
C VAL A 97 0.39 9.86 7.66
N ARG A 98 1.60 9.67 7.13
CA ARG A 98 2.55 10.78 6.91
C ARG A 98 2.23 11.69 5.71
N VAL A 99 1.59 11.16 4.68
CA VAL A 99 1.30 11.94 3.47
C VAL A 99 -0.09 12.57 3.59
N SER A 100 -0.11 13.90 3.58
CA SER A 100 -1.34 14.70 3.47
C SER A 100 -1.81 14.76 2.02
N ALA A 101 -3.12 14.85 1.83
CA ALA A 101 -3.69 15.18 0.53
C ALA A 101 -3.29 16.63 0.14
N PRO A 102 -3.11 16.93 -1.16
CA PRO A 102 -3.22 16.03 -2.31
C PRO A 102 -2.05 15.05 -2.46
N TYR A 103 -2.36 13.80 -2.79
CA TYR A 103 -1.37 12.73 -2.97
C TYR A 103 -0.66 12.84 -4.32
N LYS A 104 0.67 12.83 -4.31
CA LYS A 104 1.47 12.63 -5.53
C LYS A 104 1.30 11.20 -6.05
N GLU A 105 1.54 10.99 -7.34
CA GLU A 105 1.34 9.70 -8.02
C GLU A 105 2.02 8.53 -7.30
N ARG A 106 3.25 8.72 -6.83
CA ARG A 106 4.00 7.70 -6.07
C ARG A 106 3.32 7.31 -4.75
N ALA A 107 2.79 8.30 -4.02
CA ALA A 107 2.06 8.05 -2.77
C ALA A 107 0.73 7.35 -3.06
N LYS A 108 0.00 7.80 -4.09
CA LYS A 108 -1.24 7.16 -4.54
C LYS A 108 -1.02 5.71 -4.95
N ASN A 109 0.00 5.41 -5.74
CA ASN A 109 0.28 4.04 -6.19
C ASN A 109 0.68 3.15 -5.01
N THR A 110 1.50 3.66 -4.10
CA THR A 110 1.87 2.92 -2.88
C THR A 110 0.64 2.58 -2.03
N ILE A 111 -0.18 3.57 -1.70
CA ILE A 111 -1.25 3.43 -0.71
C ILE A 111 -2.46 2.68 -1.29
N PHE A 112 -2.84 2.95 -2.54
CA PHE A 112 -4.13 2.50 -3.09
C PHE A 112 -4.03 1.46 -4.19
N VAL A 113 -2.91 1.37 -4.92
CA VAL A 113 -2.77 0.42 -6.03
C VAL A 113 -2.03 -0.82 -5.56
N TYR A 114 -0.78 -0.63 -5.12
CA TYR A 114 0.08 -1.73 -4.71
C TYR A 114 -0.36 -2.36 -3.38
N SER A 115 -0.98 -1.61 -2.47
CA SER A 115 -1.62 -2.21 -1.29
C SER A 115 -2.74 -3.17 -1.65
N LYS A 116 -3.53 -2.92 -2.71
CA LYS A 116 -4.56 -3.86 -3.17
C LYS A 116 -3.94 -5.14 -3.70
N VAL A 117 -2.84 -5.01 -4.46
CA VAL A 117 -2.06 -6.16 -4.93
C VAL A 117 -1.52 -6.96 -3.75
N ALA A 118 -0.95 -6.29 -2.74
CA ALA A 118 -0.49 -6.94 -1.52
C ALA A 118 -1.62 -7.66 -0.77
N CYS A 119 -2.82 -7.09 -0.71
CA CYS A 119 -3.99 -7.75 -0.13
C CYS A 119 -4.37 -9.02 -0.92
N ILE A 120 -4.40 -8.96 -2.25
CA ILE A 120 -4.71 -10.12 -3.10
C ILE A 120 -3.66 -11.22 -2.90
N VAL A 121 -2.38 -10.88 -2.88
CA VAL A 121 -1.29 -11.84 -2.63
C VAL A 121 -1.43 -12.45 -1.22
N GLY A 122 -1.70 -11.63 -0.20
CA GLY A 122 -1.94 -12.10 1.17
C GLY A 122 -3.15 -13.02 1.28
N GLU A 123 -4.23 -12.72 0.56
CA GLU A 123 -5.43 -13.55 0.48
C GLU A 123 -5.12 -14.92 -0.13
N VAL A 124 -4.45 -14.95 -1.28
CA VAL A 124 -4.08 -16.20 -1.97
C VAL A 124 -3.21 -17.07 -1.06
N LEU A 125 -2.24 -16.49 -0.36
CA LEU A 125 -1.38 -17.21 0.58
C LEU A 125 -2.17 -17.74 1.79
N SER A 126 -3.12 -16.96 2.31
CA SER A 126 -4.02 -17.39 3.40
C SER A 126 -4.90 -18.55 2.98
N VAL A 127 -5.51 -18.48 1.80
CA VAL A 127 -6.32 -19.58 1.26
C VAL A 127 -5.46 -20.82 1.02
N ALA A 128 -4.24 -20.68 0.49
CA ALA A 128 -3.33 -21.81 0.30
C ALA A 128 -2.94 -22.49 1.64
N ALA A 129 -2.71 -21.71 2.70
CA ALA A 129 -2.46 -22.24 4.04
C ALA A 129 -3.70 -22.96 4.60
N LEU A 130 -4.90 -22.41 4.43
CA LEU A 130 -6.15 -23.05 4.88
C LEU A 130 -6.47 -24.33 4.11
N VAL A 131 -6.24 -24.36 2.80
CA VAL A 131 -6.36 -25.59 1.99
C VAL A 131 -5.37 -26.64 2.48
N SER A 132 -4.16 -26.24 2.87
CA SER A 132 -3.17 -27.13 3.45
C SER A 132 -3.62 -27.75 4.77
N CYS A 133 -4.32 -26.99 5.63
CA CYS A 133 -4.98 -27.55 6.81
C CYS A 133 -6.04 -28.59 6.45
N ALA A 134 -6.87 -28.32 5.44
CA ALA A 134 -7.88 -29.28 4.99
C ALA A 134 -7.23 -30.58 4.47
N VAL A 135 -6.15 -30.48 3.70
CA VAL A 135 -5.38 -31.64 3.23
C VAL A 135 -4.78 -32.42 4.41
N TYR A 136 -4.28 -31.74 5.44
CA TYR A 136 -3.77 -32.39 6.65
C TYR A 136 -4.87 -33.17 7.37
N ILE A 137 -6.05 -32.56 7.60
CA ILE A 137 -7.18 -33.24 8.24
C ILE A 137 -7.58 -34.50 7.46
N VAL A 138 -7.60 -34.43 6.12
CA VAL A 138 -7.96 -35.58 5.27
C VAL A 138 -6.94 -36.71 5.35
N LYS A 139 -5.63 -36.39 5.48
CA LYS A 139 -4.55 -37.39 5.49
C LYS A 139 -4.26 -37.98 6.87
N GLU A 140 -4.15 -37.13 7.88
CA GLU A 140 -3.66 -37.47 9.22
C GLU A 140 -4.80 -37.47 10.27
N GLY A 141 -5.99 -37.02 9.89
CA GLY A 141 -7.11 -36.81 10.80
C GLY A 141 -7.03 -35.48 11.57
N PRO A 142 -8.04 -35.16 12.40
CA PRO A 142 -8.07 -33.92 13.17
C PRO A 142 -7.18 -33.96 14.43
N LYS A 143 -6.53 -35.09 14.73
CA LYS A 143 -5.67 -35.22 15.92
C LYS A 143 -4.41 -34.38 15.73
N GLY A 144 -4.08 -33.54 16.72
CA GLY A 144 -2.94 -32.61 16.63
C GLY A 144 -3.24 -31.30 15.89
N MET A 145 -4.49 -31.06 15.51
CA MET A 145 -4.93 -29.75 15.00
C MET A 145 -5.17 -28.79 16.17
N ASP A 146 -4.57 -27.61 16.08
CA ASP A 146 -4.92 -26.49 16.96
C ASP A 146 -5.92 -25.57 16.24
N TYR A 147 -7.18 -25.60 16.69
CA TYR A 147 -8.25 -24.79 16.10
C TYR A 147 -8.04 -23.28 16.31
N LEU A 148 -7.28 -22.87 17.34
CA LEU A 148 -6.93 -21.46 17.52
C LEU A 148 -5.96 -21.01 16.43
N ALA A 149 -4.96 -21.83 16.10
CA ALA A 149 -4.04 -21.53 15.00
C ALA A 149 -4.77 -21.39 13.65
N ILE A 150 -5.76 -22.25 13.39
CA ILE A 150 -6.63 -22.13 12.21
C ILE A 150 -7.46 -20.86 12.28
N ALA A 151 -8.11 -20.57 13.41
CA ALA A 151 -8.97 -19.40 13.57
C ALA A 151 -8.23 -18.10 13.31
N PHE A 152 -6.99 -17.98 13.80
CA PHE A 152 -6.12 -16.85 13.51
C PHE A 152 -5.67 -16.78 12.04
N THR A 153 -5.42 -17.93 11.40
CA THR A 153 -5.15 -17.98 9.94
C THR A 153 -6.35 -17.50 9.12
N VAL A 154 -7.57 -17.92 9.51
CA VAL A 154 -8.83 -17.41 8.92
C VAL A 154 -8.99 -15.91 9.19
N ALA A 155 -8.71 -15.45 10.40
CA ALA A 155 -8.75 -14.04 10.75
C ALA A 155 -7.79 -13.22 9.87
N CYS A 156 -6.60 -13.74 9.57
CA CYS A 156 -5.64 -13.10 8.68
C CYS A 156 -6.22 -12.92 7.26
N ALA A 157 -6.86 -13.96 6.69
CA ALA A 157 -7.56 -13.87 5.41
C ALA A 157 -8.67 -12.80 5.43
N VAL A 158 -9.55 -12.86 6.43
CA VAL A 158 -10.64 -11.89 6.60
C VAL A 158 -10.10 -10.45 6.69
N LEU A 159 -8.97 -10.24 7.36
CA LEU A 159 -8.34 -8.93 7.48
C LEU A 159 -7.75 -8.45 6.14
N PHE A 160 -7.07 -9.29 5.37
CA PHE A 160 -6.61 -8.92 4.01
C PHE A 160 -7.79 -8.51 3.12
N PHE A 161 -8.88 -9.26 3.16
CA PHE A 161 -10.10 -8.92 2.45
C PHE A 161 -10.72 -7.61 2.95
N ALA A 162 -10.78 -7.39 4.26
CA ALA A 162 -11.29 -6.15 4.84
C ALA A 162 -10.46 -4.92 4.43
N VAL A 163 -9.13 -5.04 4.41
CA VAL A 163 -8.22 -4.01 3.90
C VAL A 163 -8.50 -3.75 2.41
N TYR A 164 -8.64 -4.80 1.60
CA TYR A 164 -8.94 -4.67 0.17
C TYR A 164 -10.26 -3.94 -0.08
N ILE A 165 -11.33 -4.27 0.65
CA ILE A 165 -12.63 -3.60 0.55
C ILE A 165 -12.51 -2.14 0.97
N ASN A 166 -11.81 -1.84 2.08
CA ASN A 166 -11.58 -0.48 2.53
C ASN A 166 -10.86 0.35 1.44
N LEU A 167 -9.78 -0.17 0.86
CA LEU A 167 -9.05 0.43 -0.26
C LEU A 167 -9.89 0.58 -1.53
N SER A 168 -10.85 -0.31 -1.77
CA SER A 168 -11.72 -0.28 -2.94
C SER A 168 -12.86 0.71 -2.82
N ARG A 169 -13.26 1.06 -1.60
CA ARG A 169 -14.23 2.13 -1.33
C ARG A 169 -13.63 3.53 -1.49
N ALA A 170 -12.30 3.66 -1.41
CA ALA A 170 -11.61 4.92 -1.64
C ALA A 170 -11.68 5.34 -3.12
N LYS A 171 -12.49 6.36 -3.41
CA LYS A 171 -12.52 7.01 -4.72
C LYS A 171 -11.50 8.14 -4.76
N LEU A 172 -10.61 8.09 -5.75
CA LEU A 172 -9.57 9.10 -5.99
C LEU A 172 -9.97 9.94 -7.20
N ASN A 173 -10.08 11.26 -6.99
CA ASN A 173 -10.20 12.24 -8.05
C ASN A 173 -8.80 12.76 -8.40
N ARG A 174 -8.53 12.88 -9.70
CA ARG A 174 -7.33 13.56 -10.17
C ARG A 174 -7.58 15.06 -10.14
N ILE A 175 -6.68 15.80 -9.50
CA ILE A 175 -6.62 17.25 -9.57
C ILE A 175 -5.52 17.57 -10.58
N ASP A 176 -5.95 18.07 -11.74
CA ASP A 176 -5.02 18.66 -12.68
C ASP A 176 -4.58 20.00 -12.11
N THR A 177 -3.35 20.06 -11.61
CA THR A 177 -2.68 21.34 -11.39
C THR A 177 -2.65 22.06 -12.72
N GLU A 178 -3.34 23.20 -12.80
CA GLU A 178 -3.25 24.15 -13.92
C GLU A 178 -1.79 24.24 -14.34
N LYS A 179 -1.51 23.92 -15.61
CA LYS A 179 -0.21 24.30 -16.19
C LYS A 179 -0.15 25.82 -16.04
N PRO A 180 0.87 26.40 -15.39
CA PRO A 180 1.08 27.83 -15.53
C PRO A 180 1.19 28.09 -17.03
N GLU A 181 0.33 28.97 -17.54
CA GLU A 181 0.40 29.44 -18.92
C GLU A 181 1.86 29.74 -19.22
N GLN A 182 2.43 29.10 -20.24
CA GLN A 182 3.73 29.51 -20.74
C GLN A 182 3.53 30.93 -21.24
N ASN A 183 3.93 31.93 -20.44
CA ASN A 183 3.94 33.31 -20.88
C ASN A 183 4.88 33.37 -22.11
N PRO A 184 4.41 33.71 -23.32
CA PRO A 184 5.23 33.69 -24.54
C PRO A 184 6.38 34.70 -24.53
N GLU A 185 6.46 35.58 -23.52
CA GLU A 185 7.42 36.70 -23.47
C GLU A 185 8.84 36.33 -23.04
N GLN A 186 9.14 35.06 -22.77
CA GLN A 186 10.52 34.59 -22.59
C GLN A 186 11.01 33.83 -23.83
N ASN A 187 10.94 34.48 -25.00
CA ASN A 187 11.72 34.10 -26.18
C ASN A 187 12.79 35.17 -26.45
N PRO A 188 14.03 35.04 -25.90
CA PRO A 188 15.13 35.90 -26.28
C PRO A 188 15.64 35.66 -27.72
N ASP A 189 15.13 34.64 -28.43
CA ASP A 189 15.56 34.30 -29.80
C ASP A 189 14.62 34.87 -30.89
N ALA A 190 13.84 35.92 -30.58
CA ALA A 190 13.05 36.66 -31.57
C ALA A 190 13.70 37.99 -32.00
N ILE A 191 15.04 38.06 -31.95
CA ILE A 191 15.82 39.06 -32.68
C ILE A 191 16.95 38.32 -33.39
N GLU A 192 16.68 37.91 -34.63
CA GLU A 192 17.50 38.15 -35.83
C GLU A 192 16.74 37.74 -37.10
#